data_AF-A0A0C2Z633-F1
#
_entry.id   AF-A0A0C2Z633-F1
#
_cell.length_a   1.000
_cell.length_b   1.000
_cell.length_c   1.000
_cell.angle_alpha   90.00
_cell.angle_beta   90.00
_cell.angle_gamma   90.00
#
_symmetry.space_group_name_H-M   'P 1'
#
loop_
_entity.id
_entity.type
_entity.pdbx_description
1 polymer ?
#
loop_
_entity_poly.entity_id
_entity_poly.type
_entity_poly.pdbx_seq_one_letter_code
_entity_poly.pdbx_strand_id
1 'polypeptide(L)' 'MRPSATKADLPSSHDISTHIHNTFTDFLQQLKTDLKSDSVGQVSTTMDLWSVDQTKAAFLGITAH' A
#
# COMPACT_ATOMS: atom_id res chain seq x y z
N MET A 1 32.06 -4.50 16.19
CA MET A 1 30.84 -5.33 16.07
C MET A 1 30.67 -5.74 14.62
N ARG A 2 30.63 -7.03 14.32
CA ARG A 2 30.32 -7.54 12.97
C ARG A 2 28.88 -8.08 13.02
N PRO A 3 27.98 -7.69 12.11
CA PRO A 3 26.64 -8.25 12.09
C PRO A 3 26.72 -9.77 11.91
N SER A 4 26.02 -10.53 12.76
CA SER A 4 25.96 -12.00 12.68
C SER A 4 24.88 -12.49 11.72
N ALA A 5 24.14 -11.58 11.08
CA ALA A 5 23.09 -11.93 10.13
C ALA A 5 23.68 -12.55 8.85
N THR A 6 23.14 -13.70 8.49
CA THR A 6 23.43 -14.48 7.30
C THR A 6 22.30 -14.32 6.29
N LYS A 7 22.49 -14.82 5.05
CA LYS A 7 21.43 -14.79 4.02
C LYS A 7 20.17 -15.57 4.41
N ALA A 8 20.30 -16.56 5.30
CA ALA A 8 19.15 -17.29 5.83
C ALA A 8 18.30 -16.43 6.78
N ASP A 9 18.86 -15.36 7.33
CA ASP A 9 18.17 -14.42 8.20
C ASP A 9 17.45 -13.31 7.41
N LEU A 10 17.63 -13.27 6.08
CA LEU A 10 16.95 -12.32 5.21
C LEU A 10 15.65 -12.95 4.67
N PRO A 11 14.52 -12.22 4.70
CA PRO A 11 13.28 -12.69 4.10
C PRO A 11 13.45 -12.84 2.58
N SER A 12 12.84 -13.87 2.02
CA SER A 12 12.83 -14.05 0.57
C SER A 12 11.92 -13.00 -0.10
N SER A 13 12.05 -12.84 -1.42
CA SER A 13 11.13 -12.00 -2.18
C SER A 13 9.67 -12.46 -2.03
N HIS A 14 9.45 -13.76 -1.87
CA HIS A 14 8.11 -14.31 -1.61
C HIS A 14 7.59 -13.85 -0.25
N ASP A 15 8.41 -13.96 0.80
CA ASP A 15 8.02 -13.54 2.16
C ASP A 15 7.69 -12.05 2.21
N ILE A 16 8.51 -11.21 1.54
CA ILE A 16 8.27 -9.77 1.44
C ILE A 16 6.96 -9.49 0.69
N SER A 17 6.75 -10.13 -0.47
CA SER A 17 5.53 -9.92 -1.26
C SER A 17 4.28 -10.34 -0.51
N THR A 18 4.33 -11.46 0.21
CA THR A 18 3.23 -11.97 1.03
C THR A 18 2.96 -11.03 2.20
N HIS A 19 4.00 -10.55 2.88
CA HIS A 19 3.86 -9.57 3.95
C HIS A 19 3.18 -8.27 3.46
N ILE A 20 3.67 -7.69 2.35
CA ILE A 20 3.08 -6.49 1.75
C ILE A 20 1.61 -6.71 1.40
N HIS A 21 1.28 -7.84 0.78
CA HIS A 21 -0.11 -8.16 0.40
C HIS A 21 -1.04 -8.25 1.62
N ASN A 22 -0.61 -8.96 2.66
CA ASN A 22 -1.41 -9.13 3.87
C ASN A 22 -1.60 -7.80 4.59
N THR A 23 -0.51 -7.05 4.83
CA THR A 23 -0.57 -5.74 5.49
C THR A 23 -1.44 -4.75 4.71
N PHE A 24 -1.37 -4.76 3.37
CA PHE A 24 -2.23 -3.91 2.56
C PHE A 24 -3.71 -4.31 2.65
N THR A 25 -4.00 -5.62 2.70
CA THR A 25 -5.36 -6.13 2.88
C THR A 25 -5.93 -5.73 4.24
N ASP A 26 -5.14 -5.87 5.31
CA ASP A 26 -5.55 -5.45 6.67
C ASP A 26 -5.81 -3.95 6.73
N PHE A 27 -4.94 -3.14 6.11
CA PHE A 27 -5.13 -1.70 5.98
C PHE A 27 -6.47 -1.36 5.30
N LEU A 28 -6.82 -2.02 4.20
CA LEU A 28 -8.09 -1.76 3.51
C LEU A 28 -9.31 -2.14 4.35
N GLN A 29 -9.21 -3.21 5.15
CA GLN A 29 -10.28 -3.59 6.07
C GLN A 29 -10.46 -2.56 7.18
N GLN A 30 -9.36 -2.06 7.75
CA GLN A 30 -9.39 -1.02 8.76
C GLN A 30 -9.96 0.28 8.19
N LEU A 31 -9.44 0.74 7.05
CA LEU A 31 -9.93 1.93 6.36
C LEU A 31 -11.44 1.87 6.10
N LYS A 32 -11.95 0.72 5.62
CA LYS A 32 -13.39 0.51 5.41
C LYS A 32 -14.19 0.62 6.71
N THR A 33 -13.63 0.19 7.83
CA THR A 33 -14.27 0.27 9.15
C THR A 33 -14.30 1.73 9.61
N ASP A 34 -13.18 2.44 9.50
CA ASP A 34 -13.06 3.84 9.90
C ASP A 34 -14.00 4.74 9.09
N LEU A 35 -14.08 4.52 7.77
CA LEU A 35 -14.99 5.24 6.87
C LEU A 35 -16.48 4.98 7.14
N LYS A 36 -16.81 3.89 7.84
CA LYS A 36 -18.17 3.54 8.23
C LYS A 36 -18.51 3.93 9.66
N SER A 37 -17.56 4.48 10.41
CA SER A 37 -17.78 4.94 11.77
C SER A 37 -18.78 6.10 11.78
N ASP A 38 -19.67 6.13 12.76
CA ASP A 38 -20.63 7.22 12.97
C ASP A 38 -19.96 8.56 13.27
N SER A 39 -18.66 8.54 13.61
CA SER A 39 -17.82 9.72 13.86
C SER A 39 -17.05 10.22 12.64
N VAL A 40 -17.20 9.57 11.48
CA VAL A 40 -16.45 9.99 10.29
C VAL A 40 -16.94 11.35 9.83
N GLY A 41 -16.01 12.29 9.67
CA GLY A 41 -16.29 13.60 9.10
C GLY A 41 -16.47 13.53 7.58
N GLN A 42 -16.16 14.63 6.91
CA GLN A 42 -16.11 14.65 5.45
C GLN A 42 -14.84 13.96 4.96
N VAL A 43 -14.99 13.03 4.02
CA VAL A 43 -13.88 12.39 3.31
C VAL A 43 -13.77 13.05 1.96
N SER A 44 -12.55 13.45 1.58
CA SER A 44 -12.28 14.03 0.26
C SER A 44 -11.30 13.16 -0.50
N THR A 45 -11.41 13.13 -1.82
CA THR A 45 -10.47 12.38 -2.66
C THR A 45 -9.88 13.28 -3.75
N THR A 46 -8.58 13.14 -3.94
CA THR A 46 -7.85 13.71 -5.08
C THR A 46 -7.56 12.58 -6.05
N MET A 47 -7.98 12.75 -7.30
CA MET A 47 -7.71 11.83 -8.39
C MET A 47 -6.71 12.48 -9.35
N ASP A 48 -5.61 11.79 -9.60
CA ASP A 48 -4.58 12.20 -10.55
C ASP A 48 -4.52 11.21 -11.71
N LEU A 49 -4.46 11.74 -12.93
CA LEU A 49 -4.42 10.97 -14.16
C LEU A 49 -3.22 11.44 -14.96
N TRP A 50 -2.32 10.51 -15.27
CA TRP A 50 -1.17 10.80 -16.12
C TRP A 50 -0.86 9.61 -17.02
N SER A 51 -0.17 9.90 -18.12
CA SER A 51 0.39 8.89 -19.01
C SER A 51 1.90 9.00 -19.04
N VAL A 52 2.58 7.88 -19.31
CA VAL A 52 4.03 7.84 -19.46
C VAL A 52 4.36 7.26 -20.82
N ASP A 53 4.94 8.07 -21.69
CA ASP A 53 5.21 7.70 -23.09
C ASP A 53 6.16 6.51 -23.23
N GLN A 54 7.10 6.34 -22.29
CA GLN A 54 8.06 5.23 -22.29
C GLN A 54 7.38 3.89 -22.02
N THR A 55 6.39 3.87 -21.14
CA THR A 55 5.66 2.63 -20.78
C THR A 55 4.41 2.43 -21.63
N LYS A 56 4.00 3.44 -22.41
CA LYS A 56 2.74 3.48 -23.16
C LYS A 56 1.53 3.15 -22.28
N ALA A 57 1.61 3.49 -20.99
CA ALA A 57 0.59 3.24 -20.00
C ALA A 57 -0.05 4.55 -19.53
N ALA A 58 -1.32 4.45 -19.13
CA ALA A 58 -2.02 5.47 -18.37
C ALA A 58 -2.19 4.99 -16.93
N PHE A 59 -2.08 5.92 -15.98
CA PHE A 59 -2.14 5.65 -14.56
C PHE A 59 -3.25 6.50 -13.93
N LEU A 60 -3.90 5.92 -12.93
CA LEU A 60 -4.86 6.59 -12.06
C LEU A 60 -4.34 6.50 -10.63
N GLY A 61 -3.94 7.65 -10.08
CA GLY A 61 -3.65 7.83 -8.67
C GLY A 61 -4.91 8.29 -7.94
N ILE A 62 -5.20 7.69 -6.79
CA ILE A 62 -6.28 8.14 -5.91
C ILE A 62 -5.67 8.34 -4.52
N THR A 63 -5.90 9.51 -3.93
CA THR A 63 -5.54 9.81 -2.53
C THR A 63 -6.77 10.27 -1.79
N ALA A 64 -7.03 9.70 -0.62
CA ALA A 64 -8.12 10.12 0.27
C ALA A 64 -7.57 10.95 1.43
N HIS A 65 -8.28 12.00 1.83
CA HIS A 65 -8.01 12.87 2.98
C HIS A 65 -9.20 12.88 3.92
#